data_AF-A0A6L9K971-F1
#
_entry.id   AF-A0A6L9K971-F1
#
_cell.length_a   1.000
_cell.length_b   1.000
_cell.length_c   1.000
_cell.angle_alpha   90.00
_cell.angle_beta   90.00
_cell.angle_gamma   90.00
#
_symmetry.space_group_name_H-M   'P 1'
#
loop_
_entity.id
_entity.type
_entity.pdbx_description
1 polymer ?
#
loop_
_entity_poly.entity_id
_entity_poly.type
_entity_poly.pdbx_seq_one_letter_code
_entity_poly.pdbx_strand_id
1 'polypeptide(L)'
;MNTFAHLKHIGSYDKVSYYSVVLEDETVSLFEKFIAAHETTNKDKLYHIIKWIEVIGNKYGAQPYLFRPEGETADTSALPPATNKNPSYIEDGKKKPNALRLYCLRANEHVVFLFNGHLKTAKKAQDCPNVKQHFKLANQITKALDETFKQKDIKWNETHTDIEFQSNLKIYL
;
A
#
# COMPACT_ATOMS: atom_id res chain seq x y z
N MET A 1 -2.35 16.48 -19.92
CA MET A 1 -2.39 16.93 -18.52
C MET A 1 -1.49 15.98 -17.76
N ASN A 2 -0.55 16.51 -16.97
CA ASN A 2 0.30 15.68 -16.12
C ASN A 2 -0.45 15.46 -14.80
N THR A 3 -0.89 14.23 -14.55
CA THR A 3 -1.46 13.86 -13.26
C THR A 3 -0.36 13.91 -12.21
N PHE A 4 -0.69 14.45 -11.02
CA PHE A 4 0.24 14.50 -9.90
C PHE A 4 -0.43 13.99 -8.63
N ALA A 5 0.39 13.70 -7.62
CA ALA A 5 -0.07 13.25 -6.32
C ALA A 5 0.64 14.00 -5.19
N HIS A 6 -0.06 14.11 -4.06
CA HIS A 6 0.44 14.63 -2.79
C HIS A 6 0.58 13.50 -1.78
N LEU A 7 1.64 13.54 -0.96
CA LEU A 7 1.79 12.61 0.15
C LEU A 7 0.83 12.97 1.29
N LYS A 8 0.23 11.96 1.88
CA LYS A 8 -0.57 12.07 3.10
C LYS A 8 -0.08 11.06 4.12
N HIS A 9 0.27 11.51 5.32
CA HIS A 9 0.54 10.62 6.44
C HIS A 9 -0.77 9.98 6.89
N ILE A 10 -0.76 8.65 7.06
CA ILE A 10 -1.93 7.87 7.48
C ILE A 10 -1.86 7.58 8.97
N GLY A 11 -0.68 7.27 9.48
CA GLY A 11 -0.46 6.96 10.89
C GLY A 11 0.88 6.29 11.10
N SER A 12 1.35 6.32 12.33
CA SER A 12 2.60 5.68 12.74
C SER A 12 2.33 4.66 13.84
N TYR A 13 3.03 3.54 13.75
CA TYR A 13 3.11 2.49 14.75
C TYR A 13 4.54 2.42 15.30
N ASP A 14 4.79 1.51 16.26
CA ASP A 14 6.10 1.41 16.94
C ASP A 14 7.29 1.21 15.99
N LYS A 15 7.09 0.55 14.85
CA LYS A 15 8.15 0.22 13.88
C LYS A 15 7.94 0.81 12.49
N VAL A 16 6.72 1.19 12.11
CA VAL A 16 6.41 1.62 10.72
C VAL A 16 5.52 2.86 10.70
N SER A 17 5.95 3.88 9.96
CA SER A 17 5.13 4.99 9.48
C SER A 17 4.46 4.64 8.16
N TYR A 18 3.14 4.81 8.10
CA TYR A 18 2.33 4.57 6.92
C TYR A 18 1.94 5.89 6.25
N TYR A 19 2.14 5.94 4.94
CA TYR A 19 1.75 7.04 4.08
C TYR A 19 0.76 6.55 3.01
N SER A 20 0.08 7.48 2.36
CA SER A 20 -0.66 7.25 1.13
C SER A 20 -0.48 8.45 0.22
N VAL A 21 -1.14 8.41 -0.94
CA VAL A 21 -1.16 9.53 -1.88
C VAL A 21 -2.58 10.01 -2.12
N VAL A 22 -2.72 11.31 -2.31
CA VAL A 22 -3.94 11.99 -2.75
C VAL A 22 -3.69 12.45 -4.17
N LEU A 23 -4.58 12.09 -5.11
CA LEU A 23 -4.42 12.44 -6.51
C LEU A 23 -4.98 13.83 -6.77
N GLU A 24 -4.23 14.64 -7.51
CA GLU A 24 -4.66 15.96 -7.98
C GLU A 24 -5.26 16.82 -6.85
N ASP A 25 -6.46 17.35 -7.05
CA ASP A 25 -7.17 18.22 -6.12
C ASP A 25 -8.17 17.45 -5.22
N GLU A 26 -8.04 16.12 -5.14
CA GLU A 26 -8.86 15.34 -4.23
C GLU A 26 -8.47 15.61 -2.77
N THR A 27 -9.36 15.23 -1.83
CA THR A 27 -9.11 15.36 -0.38
C THR A 27 -8.86 14.03 0.30
N VAL A 28 -9.22 12.94 -0.39
CA VAL A 28 -9.19 11.57 0.13
C VAL A 28 -8.06 10.81 -0.55
N SER A 29 -7.21 10.17 0.27
CA SER A 29 -6.11 9.36 -0.22
C SER A 29 -6.58 8.06 -0.85
N LEU A 30 -5.70 7.45 -1.64
CA LEU A 30 -5.95 6.14 -2.23
C LEU A 30 -6.24 5.06 -1.18
N PHE A 31 -5.60 5.13 -0.01
CA PHE A 31 -5.86 4.19 1.08
C PHE A 31 -7.24 4.42 1.71
N GLU A 32 -7.64 5.66 1.97
CA GLU A 32 -8.98 5.95 2.51
C GLU A 32 -10.08 5.55 1.52
N LYS A 33 -9.88 5.75 0.22
CA LYS A 33 -10.79 5.23 -0.82
C LYS A 33 -10.92 3.71 -0.76
N PHE A 34 -9.81 3.00 -0.54
CA PHE A 34 -9.81 1.55 -0.37
C PHE A 34 -10.62 1.11 0.85
N ILE A 35 -10.49 1.80 1.98
CA ILE A 35 -11.30 1.54 3.18
C ILE A 35 -12.79 1.71 2.87
N ALA A 36 -13.17 2.88 2.34
CA ALA A 36 -14.56 3.21 2.05
C ALA A 36 -15.21 2.22 1.07
N ALA A 37 -14.47 1.75 0.07
CA ALA A 37 -14.96 0.78 -0.91
C ALA A 37 -15.25 -0.62 -0.32
N HIS A 38 -14.66 -0.96 0.84
CA HIS A 38 -14.64 -2.33 1.36
C HIS A 38 -15.15 -2.49 2.79
N GLU A 39 -15.34 -1.40 3.53
CA GLU A 39 -15.79 -1.43 4.92
C GLU A 39 -17.18 -2.07 5.10
N THR A 40 -18.05 -1.95 4.09
CA THR A 40 -19.40 -2.52 4.12
C THR A 40 -19.45 -3.91 3.47
N THR A 41 -18.96 -4.05 2.24
CA THR A 41 -19.16 -5.26 1.42
C THR A 41 -18.11 -6.35 1.62
N ASN A 42 -16.93 -5.99 2.12
CA ASN A 42 -15.77 -6.88 2.25
C ASN A 42 -15.14 -6.79 3.64
N LYS A 43 -15.97 -6.51 4.66
CA LYS A 43 -15.53 -6.17 6.03
C LYS A 43 -14.50 -7.13 6.61
N ASP A 44 -14.73 -8.44 6.56
CA ASP A 44 -13.80 -9.42 7.15
C ASP A 44 -12.48 -9.52 6.38
N LYS A 45 -12.54 -9.38 5.05
CA LYS A 45 -11.35 -9.35 4.18
C LYS A 45 -10.55 -8.06 4.42
N LEU A 46 -11.23 -6.94 4.61
CA LEU A 46 -10.61 -5.67 4.95
C LEU A 46 -9.97 -5.74 6.34
N TYR A 47 -10.71 -6.22 7.34
CA TYR A 47 -10.22 -6.39 8.70
C TYR A 47 -8.95 -7.23 8.76
N HIS A 48 -8.87 -8.31 7.98
CA HIS A 48 -7.65 -9.10 7.87
C HIS A 48 -6.45 -8.30 7.33
N ILE A 49 -6.64 -7.40 6.37
CA ILE A 49 -5.59 -6.50 5.87
C ILE A 49 -5.18 -5.48 6.94
N ILE A 50 -6.14 -4.87 7.64
CA ILE A 50 -5.87 -3.94 8.74
C ILE A 50 -5.05 -4.62 9.83
N LYS A 51 -5.38 -5.87 10.18
CA LYS A 51 -4.58 -6.65 11.14
C LYS A 51 -3.17 -6.92 10.66
N TRP A 52 -2.95 -7.11 9.36
CA TRP A 52 -1.59 -7.18 8.82
C TRP A 52 -0.84 -5.86 8.95
N ILE A 53 -1.49 -4.72 8.67
CA ILE A 53 -0.91 -3.39 8.86
C ILE A 53 -0.50 -3.20 10.33
N GLU A 54 -1.37 -3.50 11.29
CA GLU A 54 -1.05 -3.41 12.73
C GLU A 54 0.12 -4.32 13.13
N VAL A 55 0.15 -5.58 12.66
CA VAL A 55 1.18 -6.56 13.03
C VAL A 55 2.53 -6.20 12.41
N ILE A 56 2.54 -5.75 11.16
CA ILE A 56 3.74 -5.22 10.51
C ILE A 56 4.21 -3.98 11.26
N GLY A 57 3.30 -3.04 11.51
CA GLY A 57 3.59 -1.75 12.12
C GLY A 57 4.11 -1.82 13.54
N ASN A 58 3.57 -2.69 14.39
CA ASN A 58 3.99 -2.79 15.80
C ASN A 58 5.11 -3.81 16.01
N LYS A 59 5.01 -4.98 15.37
CA LYS A 59 5.78 -6.14 15.81
C LYS A 59 7.01 -6.43 14.96
N TYR A 60 6.87 -6.40 13.64
CA TYR A 60 7.91 -6.95 12.75
C TYR A 60 8.69 -5.88 11.99
N GLY A 61 8.13 -4.70 11.79
CA GLY A 61 8.60 -3.81 10.73
C GLY A 61 8.19 -4.35 9.36
N ALA A 62 8.40 -3.54 8.33
CA ALA A 62 8.04 -3.83 6.96
C ALA A 62 9.03 -4.78 6.28
N GLN A 63 9.04 -6.03 6.74
CA GLN A 63 9.92 -7.10 6.25
C GLN A 63 9.43 -7.63 4.88
N PRO A 64 10.31 -7.87 3.88
CA PRO A 64 9.89 -8.27 2.53
C PRO A 64 8.95 -9.48 2.46
N TYR A 65 9.17 -10.50 3.31
CA TYR A 65 8.35 -11.71 3.33
C TYR A 65 6.91 -11.49 3.85
N LEU A 66 6.61 -10.31 4.38
CA LEU A 66 5.27 -9.90 4.84
C LEU A 66 4.45 -9.21 3.76
N PHE A 67 4.96 -9.14 2.53
CA PHE A 67 4.29 -8.54 1.39
C PHE A 67 4.24 -9.53 0.22
N ARG A 68 3.30 -9.31 -0.69
CA ARG A 68 3.28 -9.99 -2.00
C ARG A 68 4.06 -9.15 -3.00
N PRO A 69 5.02 -9.71 -3.74
CA PRO A 69 5.57 -9.01 -4.89
C PRO A 69 4.48 -8.94 -5.97
N GLU A 70 4.02 -7.72 -6.28
CA GLU A 70 3.06 -7.43 -7.35
C GLU A 70 3.59 -6.27 -8.23
N GLY A 71 4.89 -6.31 -8.52
CA GLY A 71 5.56 -5.36 -9.41
C GLY A 71 5.47 -5.79 -10.88
N GLU A 72 5.27 -4.83 -11.77
CA GLU A 72 5.43 -4.98 -13.23
C GLU A 72 6.61 -4.14 -13.71
N THR A 73 6.60 -2.84 -13.40
CA THR A 73 7.61 -1.87 -13.84
C THR A 73 8.38 -1.22 -12.68
N ALA A 74 7.98 -1.48 -11.44
CA ALA A 74 8.56 -0.94 -10.22
C ALA A 74 8.43 -1.94 -9.05
N ASP A 75 9.01 -1.64 -7.88
CA ASP A 75 8.97 -2.52 -6.68
C ASP A 75 7.61 -2.48 -5.93
N THR A 76 6.53 -2.56 -6.70
CA THR A 76 5.18 -2.55 -6.14
C THR A 76 4.88 -3.86 -5.45
N SER A 77 4.29 -3.76 -4.28
CA SER A 77 3.90 -4.88 -3.44
C SER A 77 2.41 -4.85 -3.14
N ALA A 78 1.89 -5.88 -2.48
CA ALA A 78 0.53 -5.89 -1.98
C ALA A 78 0.37 -6.63 -0.64
N LEU A 79 -0.64 -6.20 0.12
CA LEU A 79 -1.18 -6.89 1.29
C LEU A 79 -2.51 -7.58 0.95
N PRO A 80 -2.91 -8.62 1.70
CA PRO A 80 -2.13 -9.29 2.74
C PRO A 80 -1.10 -10.25 2.14
N PRO A 81 -0.04 -10.68 2.85
CA PRO A 81 0.97 -11.61 2.33
C PRO A 81 0.41 -12.95 1.85
N ALA A 82 1.18 -13.63 1.00
CA ALA A 82 0.91 -14.99 0.52
C ALA A 82 1.34 -16.07 1.52
N THR A 83 1.07 -15.86 2.80
CA THR A 83 1.65 -16.67 3.88
C THR A 83 0.59 -17.40 4.69
N ASN A 84 0.99 -18.54 5.26
CA ASN A 84 0.23 -19.23 6.30
C ASN A 84 0.57 -18.71 7.72
N LYS A 85 1.26 -17.57 7.85
CA LYS A 85 1.48 -16.91 9.14
C LYS A 85 0.22 -16.19 9.63
N ASN A 86 0.27 -15.73 10.88
CA ASN A 86 -0.77 -14.90 11.47
C ASN A 86 -0.51 -13.41 11.22
N PRO A 87 -1.56 -12.58 11.07
CA PRO A 87 -2.98 -12.95 11.12
C PRO A 87 -3.44 -13.77 9.90
N SER A 88 -4.41 -14.65 10.12
CA SER A 88 -4.97 -15.54 9.09
C SER A 88 -6.40 -15.12 8.76
N TYR A 89 -6.80 -15.24 7.50
CA TYR A 89 -8.21 -15.08 7.11
C TYR A 89 -8.97 -16.39 7.26
N ILE A 90 -10.09 -16.35 7.98
CA ILE A 90 -10.98 -17.49 8.20
C ILE A 90 -12.29 -17.21 7.46
N GLU A 91 -12.74 -18.15 6.65
CA GLU A 91 -14.01 -18.11 5.93
C GLU A 91 -14.60 -19.53 5.96
N ASP A 92 -15.88 -19.64 6.31
CA ASP A 92 -16.57 -20.93 6.52
C ASP A 92 -15.84 -21.86 7.51
N GLY A 93 -15.29 -21.29 8.59
CA GLY A 93 -14.57 -22.03 9.63
C GLY A 93 -13.21 -22.59 9.18
N LYS A 94 -12.73 -22.26 7.97
CA LYS A 94 -11.45 -22.73 7.44
C LYS A 94 -10.53 -21.56 7.10
N LYS A 95 -9.24 -21.79 7.26
CA LYS A 95 -8.23 -20.84 6.79
C LYS A 95 -8.27 -20.78 5.26
N LYS A 96 -8.53 -19.59 4.72
CA LYS A 96 -8.58 -19.35 3.28
C LYS A 96 -7.65 -18.20 2.89
N PRO A 97 -7.17 -18.16 1.64
CA PRO A 97 -6.48 -16.97 1.15
C PRO A 97 -7.47 -15.80 1.05
N ASN A 98 -7.04 -14.62 1.50
CA ASN A 98 -7.79 -13.40 1.24
C ASN A 98 -7.53 -12.93 -0.20
N ALA A 99 -8.58 -12.78 -0.99
CA ALA A 99 -8.52 -12.32 -2.38
C ALA A 99 -8.49 -10.78 -2.52
N LEU A 100 -8.81 -10.05 -1.46
CA LEU A 100 -8.69 -8.60 -1.43
C LEU A 100 -7.20 -8.21 -1.48
N ARG A 101 -6.86 -7.24 -2.32
CA ARG A 101 -5.51 -6.71 -2.46
C ARG A 101 -5.50 -5.24 -2.10
N LEU A 102 -4.57 -4.86 -1.24
CA LEU A 102 -4.17 -3.48 -1.02
C LEU A 102 -2.77 -3.32 -1.61
N TYR A 103 -2.63 -2.55 -2.69
CA TYR A 103 -1.32 -2.27 -3.27
C TYR A 103 -0.53 -1.31 -2.39
N CYS A 104 0.78 -1.45 -2.39
CA CYS A 104 1.68 -0.63 -1.57
C CYS A 104 3.09 -0.58 -2.14
N LEU A 105 3.86 0.41 -1.69
CA LEU A 105 5.32 0.43 -1.80
C LEU A 105 5.93 0.23 -0.40
N ARG A 106 6.77 -0.78 -0.26
CA ARG A 106 7.59 -1.01 0.94
C ARG A 106 8.92 -0.28 0.75
N ALA A 107 8.96 1.00 1.09
CA ALA A 107 10.12 1.86 0.80
C ALA A 107 11.37 1.45 1.61
N ASN A 108 11.19 1.14 2.89
CA ASN A 108 12.19 0.46 3.71
C ASN A 108 11.52 -0.39 4.81
N GLU A 109 12.24 -0.77 5.87
CA GLU A 109 11.68 -1.53 7.00
C GLU A 109 10.77 -0.72 7.92
N HIS A 110 10.77 0.61 7.79
CA HIS A 110 10.08 1.57 8.66
C HIS A 110 9.06 2.46 7.95
N VAL A 111 9.02 2.46 6.62
CA VAL A 111 8.10 3.32 5.85
C VAL A 111 7.42 2.53 4.74
N VAL A 112 6.10 2.59 4.72
CA VAL A 112 5.24 1.92 3.72
C VAL A 112 4.21 2.91 3.18
N PHE A 113 4.11 2.99 1.85
CA PHE A 113 3.06 3.74 1.18
C PHE A 113 1.92 2.80 0.81
N LEU A 114 0.73 3.04 1.35
CA LEU A 114 -0.50 2.30 1.06
C LEU A 114 -1.26 3.01 -0.06
N PHE A 115 -1.65 2.27 -1.09
CA PHE A 115 -2.39 2.82 -2.23
C PHE A 115 -3.84 2.35 -2.19
N ASN A 116 -4.41 2.02 -3.34
CA ASN A 116 -5.75 1.46 -3.46
C ASN A 116 -5.67 -0.04 -3.82
N GLY A 117 -6.81 -0.67 -4.10
CA GLY A 117 -6.87 -2.04 -4.58
C GLY A 117 -8.30 -2.55 -4.60
N HIS A 118 -8.46 -3.84 -4.88
CA HIS A 118 -9.79 -4.46 -4.96
C HIS A 118 -9.68 -5.99 -4.87
N LEU A 119 -10.78 -6.69 -5.15
CA LEU A 119 -10.90 -8.14 -5.12
C LEU A 119 -10.27 -8.72 -6.38
N LYS A 120 -9.18 -9.46 -6.20
CA LYS A 120 -8.49 -10.13 -7.30
C LYS A 120 -9.19 -11.46 -7.62
N THR A 121 -9.84 -11.51 -8.77
CA THR A 121 -10.60 -12.67 -9.25
C THR A 121 -9.87 -13.50 -10.32
N ALA A 122 -8.80 -12.97 -10.92
CA ALA A 122 -7.98 -13.69 -11.89
C ALA A 122 -6.62 -14.14 -11.32
N LYS A 123 -5.95 -15.05 -12.03
CA LYS A 123 -4.64 -15.58 -11.63
C LYS A 123 -3.55 -14.49 -11.60
N LYS A 124 -3.52 -13.58 -12.56
CA LYS A 124 -2.61 -12.42 -12.61
C LYS A 124 -3.37 -11.12 -12.36
N ALA A 125 -2.71 -10.13 -11.76
CA ALA A 125 -3.31 -8.82 -11.49
C ALA A 125 -3.63 -8.05 -12.79
N GLN A 126 -2.72 -8.09 -13.76
CA GLN A 126 -2.86 -7.46 -15.08
C GLN A 126 -4.06 -7.96 -15.91
N ASP A 127 -4.54 -9.18 -15.62
CA ASP A 127 -5.65 -9.83 -16.31
C ASP A 127 -6.98 -9.72 -15.54
N CYS A 128 -6.94 -9.23 -14.29
CA CYS A 128 -8.12 -9.12 -13.44
C CYS A 128 -8.78 -7.74 -13.63
N PRO A 129 -10.03 -7.67 -14.12
CA PRO A 129 -10.69 -6.40 -14.43
C PRO A 129 -10.82 -5.47 -13.22
N ASN A 130 -11.00 -6.05 -12.03
CA ASN A 130 -11.20 -5.30 -10.79
C ASN A 130 -9.93 -4.63 -10.26
N VAL A 131 -8.75 -5.24 -10.47
CA VAL A 131 -7.50 -4.77 -9.86
C VAL A 131 -6.53 -4.20 -10.89
N LYS A 132 -6.70 -4.47 -12.19
CA LYS A 132 -5.77 -4.04 -13.24
C LYS A 132 -5.47 -2.54 -13.22
N GLN A 133 -6.49 -1.71 -13.03
CA GLN A 133 -6.31 -0.25 -12.98
C GLN A 133 -5.55 0.17 -11.71
N HIS A 134 -5.93 -0.37 -10.54
CA HIS A 134 -5.23 -0.11 -9.27
C HIS A 134 -3.78 -0.61 -9.28
N PHE A 135 -3.53 -1.77 -9.89
CA PHE A 135 -2.21 -2.35 -10.07
C PHE A 135 -1.30 -1.46 -10.93
N LYS A 136 -1.81 -0.98 -12.08
CA LYS A 136 -1.06 -0.10 -12.97
C LYS A 136 -0.75 1.24 -12.31
N LEU A 137 -1.76 1.83 -11.67
CA LEU A 137 -1.61 3.09 -10.95
C LEU A 137 -0.59 2.95 -9.81
N ALA A 138 -0.65 1.86 -9.03
CA ALA A 138 0.33 1.60 -7.98
C ALA A 138 1.76 1.48 -8.54
N ASN A 139 1.96 0.79 -9.66
CA ASN A 139 3.28 0.72 -10.31
C ASN A 139 3.78 2.08 -10.80
N GLN A 140 2.89 2.91 -11.35
CA GLN A 140 3.21 4.27 -11.76
C GLN A 140 3.60 5.15 -10.58
N ILE A 141 2.83 5.13 -9.49
CA ILE A 141 3.13 5.87 -8.26
C ILE A 141 4.43 5.39 -7.63
N THR A 142 4.65 4.07 -7.53
CA THR A 142 5.91 3.51 -6.99
C THR A 142 7.10 4.03 -7.77
N LYS A 143 7.04 4.01 -9.11
CA LYS A 143 8.12 4.54 -9.95
C LYS A 143 8.36 6.03 -9.70
N ALA A 144 7.30 6.83 -9.63
CA ALA A 144 7.40 8.26 -9.36
C ALA A 144 7.98 8.55 -7.96
N LEU A 145 7.60 7.78 -6.94
CA LEU A 145 8.19 7.86 -5.60
C LEU A 145 9.68 7.53 -5.63
N ASP A 146 10.09 6.45 -6.30
CA ASP A 146 11.50 6.09 -6.44
C ASP A 146 12.31 7.21 -7.11
N GLU A 147 11.76 7.86 -8.13
CA GLU A 147 12.38 9.02 -8.78
C GLU A 147 12.47 10.22 -7.83
N THR A 148 11.43 10.48 -7.04
CA THR A 148 11.38 11.57 -6.06
C THR A 148 12.42 11.36 -4.94
N PHE A 149 12.60 10.12 -4.46
CA PHE A 149 13.67 9.78 -3.51
C PHE A 149 15.06 10.00 -4.14
N LYS A 150 15.27 9.60 -5.40
CA LYS A 150 16.55 9.79 -6.11
C LYS A 150 16.90 11.28 -6.29
N GLN A 151 15.89 12.11 -6.54
CA GLN A 151 16.03 13.56 -6.68
C GLN A 151 16.21 14.26 -5.32
N LYS A 152 16.02 13.55 -4.20
CA LYS A 152 16.09 14.05 -2.82
C LYS A 152 14.99 15.06 -2.48
N ASP A 153 13.88 15.02 -3.20
CA ASP A 153 12.67 15.78 -2.85
C ASP A 153 11.90 15.12 -1.70
N ILE A 154 12.04 13.80 -1.57
CA ILE A 154 11.76 13.06 -0.33
C ILE A 154 13.11 12.57 0.22
N LYS A 155 13.34 12.78 1.51
CA LYS A 155 14.55 12.37 2.21
C LYS A 155 14.19 11.49 3.40
N TRP A 156 15.09 10.60 3.78
CA TRP A 156 15.00 9.91 5.05
C TRP A 156 15.37 10.87 6.18
N ASN A 157 14.69 10.75 7.33
CA ASN A 157 15.18 11.36 8.56
C ASN A 157 16.51 10.70 9.00
N GLU A 158 17.19 11.27 9.98
CA GLU A 158 18.52 10.81 10.42
C GLU A 158 18.56 9.30 10.73
N THR A 159 17.53 8.78 11.40
CA THR A 159 17.43 7.39 11.82
C THR A 159 16.83 6.45 10.77
N HIS A 160 16.47 6.95 9.59
CA HIS A 160 15.79 6.20 8.51
C HIS A 160 14.50 5.51 8.96
N THR A 161 13.86 6.04 10.00
CA THR A 161 12.58 5.54 10.52
C THR A 161 11.39 6.29 9.94
N ASP A 162 11.63 7.45 9.32
CA ASP A 162 10.60 8.24 8.67
C ASP A 162 11.15 9.07 7.50
N ILE A 163 10.27 9.82 6.84
CA ILE A 163 10.60 10.68 5.69
C ILE A 163 10.31 12.17 5.94
N GLU A 164 11.08 13.00 5.25
CA GLU A 164 10.97 14.46 5.24
C GLU A 164 10.75 14.95 3.81
N PHE A 165 9.79 15.86 3.63
CA PHE A 165 9.44 16.44 2.33
C PHE A 165 8.75 17.80 2.52
N GLN A 166 8.72 18.62 1.47
CA GLN A 166 8.02 19.90 1.49
C GLN A 166 6.50 19.71 1.43
N SER A 167 5.73 20.53 2.18
CA SER A 167 4.26 20.39 2.24
C SER A 167 3.55 20.59 0.90
N ASN A 168 4.18 21.30 -0.04
CA ASN A 168 3.67 21.55 -1.40
C ASN A 168 4.27 20.60 -2.46
N LEU A 169 4.98 19.54 -2.05
CA LEU A 169 5.58 18.57 -2.97
C LEU A 169 4.51 17.96 -3.87
N LYS A 170 4.79 17.95 -5.18
CA LYS A 170 3.99 17.30 -6.21
C LYS A 170 4.78 16.15 -6.81
N ILE A 171 4.24 14.94 -6.73
CA ILE A 171 4.80 13.75 -7.36
C ILE A 171 4.10 13.55 -8.69
N TYR A 172 4.79 13.80 -9.81
CA TYR A 172 4.21 13.65 -11.14
C TYR A 172 4.20 12.17 -11.57
N LEU A 173 3.07 11.71 -12.09
CA LEU A 173 2.80 10.33 -12.47
C LEU A 173 3.00 10.08 -13.96
#